data_AF-A0A9D5IK72-F1
#
_entry.id   AF-A0A9D5IK72-F1
#
_cell.length_a   1.000
_cell.length_b   1.000
_cell.length_c   1.000
_cell.angle_alpha   90.00
_cell.angle_beta   90.00
_cell.angle_gamma   90.00
#
_symmetry.space_group_name_H-M   'P 1'
#
loop_
_entity.id
_entity.type
_entity.pdbx_description
1 polymer ?
#
loop_
_entity_poly.entity_id
_entity_poly.type
_entity_poly.pdbx_seq_one_letter_code
_entity_poly.pdbx_strand_id
1 'polypeptide(L)'
;MSELVIKTVLSRLQLRDYQEQAVRAILAVYCDLTTVKVVSLPTGSGKTIVGVAVAMCLIRAGYKVLWTCKSWRLLRMAVDEFKKHFPESQHFLRRIGGASERFELGHLPDGPGGQIYFTTIQSW
;
A
#
# COMPACT_ATOMS: atom_id res chain seq x y z
N MET A 1 1.15 -12.09 12.27
CA MET A 1 2.29 -11.76 11.41
C MET A 1 3.58 -11.81 12.22
N SER A 2 4.70 -12.29 11.66
CA SER A 2 5.96 -12.35 12.41
C SER A 2 6.54 -10.96 12.67
N GLU A 3 6.97 -10.70 13.92
CA GLU A 3 7.63 -9.45 14.31
C GLU A 3 8.88 -9.16 13.46
N LEU A 4 9.59 -10.21 13.01
CA LEU A 4 10.73 -10.07 12.12
C LEU A 4 10.35 -9.44 10.77
N VAL A 5 9.19 -9.81 10.23
CA VAL A 5 8.69 -9.25 8.97
C VAL A 5 8.35 -7.78 9.15
N ILE A 6 7.62 -7.44 10.21
CA ILE A 6 7.25 -6.07 10.54
C ILE A 6 8.52 -5.23 10.67
N LYS A 7 9.45 -5.62 11.55
CA LYS A 7 10.69 -4.88 11.79
C LYS A 7 11.51 -4.66 10.50
N THR A 8 11.57 -5.66 9.62
CA THR A 8 12.28 -5.57 8.33
C THR A 8 11.63 -4.58 7.37
N VAL A 9 10.29 -4.50 7.35
CA VAL A 9 9.57 -3.53 6.51
C VAL A 9 9.73 -2.12 7.07
N LEU A 10 9.55 -1.94 8.37
CA LEU A 10 9.61 -0.62 9.01
C LEU A 10 11.01 0.00 8.92
N SER A 11 12.07 -0.79 9.08
CA SER A 11 13.45 -0.29 9.01
C SER A 11 13.84 0.29 7.66
N ARG A 12 13.17 -0.12 6.56
CA ARG A 12 13.41 0.43 5.21
C ARG A 12 12.70 1.76 4.94
N LEU A 13 11.68 2.08 5.72
CA LEU A 13 10.82 3.25 5.49
C LEU A 13 11.20 4.47 6.32
N GLN A 14 12.16 4.33 7.26
CA GLN A 14 12.59 5.40 8.17
C GLN A 14 11.39 6.13 8.80
N LEU A 15 10.43 5.34 9.30
CA LEU A 15 9.21 5.87 9.90
C LEU A 15 9.52 6.64 11.18
N ARG A 16 8.72 7.68 11.44
CA ARG A 16 8.68 8.34 12.75
C ARG A 16 7.97 7.43 13.75
N ASP A 17 8.26 7.59 15.04
CA ASP A 17 7.70 6.75 16.11
C ASP A 17 6.18 6.61 16.03
N TYR A 18 5.46 7.71 15.81
CA TYR A 18 3.99 7.69 15.69
C TYR A 18 3.49 6.94 14.45
N GLN A 19 4.27 6.90 13.36
CA GLN A 19 3.93 6.16 12.15
C GLN A 19 4.15 4.66 12.37
N GLU A 20 5.26 4.29 13.02
CA GLU A 20 5.51 2.90 13.41
C GLU A 20 4.43 2.39 14.36
N GLN A 21 4.07 3.17 15.38
CA GLN A 21 2.97 2.85 16.29
C GLN A 21 1.64 2.65 15.54
N ALA A 22 1.34 3.53 14.57
CA ALA A 22 0.14 3.39 13.73
C ALA A 22 0.17 2.08 12.91
N VAL A 23 1.29 1.74 12.27
CA VAL A 23 1.42 0.49 11.50
C VAL A 23 1.22 -0.72 12.42
N ARG A 24 1.86 -0.73 13.60
CA ARG A 24 1.73 -1.81 14.58
C ARG A 24 0.30 -1.97 15.08
N ALA A 25 -0.39 -0.86 15.37
CA ALA A 25 -1.79 -0.89 15.79
C ALA A 25 -2.71 -1.49 14.70
N ILE A 26 -2.48 -1.14 13.42
CA ILE A 26 -3.22 -1.70 12.29
C ILE A 26 -2.95 -3.20 12.15
N LEU A 27 -1.68 -3.60 12.21
CA LEU A 27 -1.24 -4.99 12.07
C LEU A 27 -1.53 -5.85 13.31
N ALA A 28 -1.89 -5.28 14.46
CA ALA A 28 -2.33 -6.06 15.61
C ALA A 28 -3.69 -6.74 15.38
N VAL A 29 -4.48 -6.17 14.47
CA VAL A 29 -5.88 -6.56 14.27
C VAL A 29 -6.19 -6.99 12.84
N TYR A 30 -5.18 -7.13 11.97
CA TYR A 30 -5.39 -7.45 10.55
C TYR A 30 -6.10 -8.79 10.30
N CYS A 31 -5.97 -9.76 11.21
CA CYS A 31 -6.63 -11.07 11.08
C CYS A 31 -8.14 -11.03 11.33
N ASP A 32 -8.64 -10.00 12.02
CA ASP A 32 -10.09 -9.87 12.22
C ASP A 32 -10.73 -9.32 10.94
N LEU A 33 -11.36 -10.20 10.17
CA LEU A 33 -12.05 -9.87 8.93
C LEU A 33 -13.54 -9.56 9.12
N THR A 34 -14.04 -9.58 10.37
CA THR A 34 -15.46 -9.36 10.68
C THR A 34 -15.81 -7.89 10.81
N THR A 35 -14.80 -7.01 10.94
CA THR A 35 -14.97 -5.59 11.17
C THR A 35 -14.19 -4.75 10.15
N VAL A 36 -14.81 -3.65 9.71
CA VAL A 36 -14.13 -2.62 8.95
C VAL A 36 -13.37 -1.73 9.92
N LYS A 37 -12.08 -1.54 9.66
CA LYS A 37 -11.19 -0.74 10.52
C LYS A 37 -10.90 0.60 9.88
N VAL A 38 -11.06 1.67 10.66
CA VAL A 38 -10.82 3.04 10.22
C VAL A 38 -9.62 3.59 10.96
N VAL A 39 -8.66 4.09 10.20
CA VAL A 39 -7.44 4.73 10.73
C VAL A 39 -7.54 6.22 10.47
N SER A 40 -7.56 7.02 11.54
CA SER A 40 -7.57 8.47 11.45
C SER A 40 -6.18 9.03 11.69
N LEU A 41 -5.64 9.74 10.69
CA LEU A 41 -4.34 10.37 10.73
C LEU A 41 -4.44 11.77 10.11
N PRO A 42 -3.91 12.83 10.75
CA PRO A 42 -3.97 14.20 10.23
C PRO A 42 -3.37 14.34 8.82
N THR A 43 -3.77 15.36 8.07
CA THR A 43 -3.11 15.70 6.79
C THR A 43 -1.64 16.05 7.04
N GLY A 44 -0.74 15.65 6.15
CA GLY A 44 0.71 15.84 6.32
C GLY A 44 1.41 14.85 7.27
N SER A 45 0.68 13.98 7.97
CA SER A 45 1.26 12.99 8.91
C SER A 45 2.04 11.85 8.25
N GLY A 46 1.98 11.69 6.92
CA GLY A 46 2.60 10.58 6.20
C GLY A 46 1.70 9.34 6.05
N LYS A 47 0.38 9.53 5.87
CA LYS A 47 -0.56 8.43 5.62
C LYS A 47 -0.14 7.49 4.49
N THR A 48 0.45 8.03 3.42
CA THR A 48 0.92 7.23 2.29
C THR A 48 2.00 6.24 2.73
N ILE A 49 3.02 6.70 3.47
CA ILE A 49 4.11 5.81 3.91
C ILE A 49 3.63 4.76 4.93
N VAL A 50 2.68 5.12 5.80
CA VAL A 50 2.01 4.18 6.71
C VAL A 50 1.24 3.12 5.91
N GLY A 51 0.46 3.52 4.91
CA GLY A 51 -0.25 2.59 4.05
C GLY A 51 0.69 1.66 3.28
N VAL A 52 1.81 2.18 2.78
CA VAL A 52 2.86 1.39 2.10
C VAL A 52 3.44 0.34 3.04
N ALA A 53 3.76 0.72 4.28
CA ALA A 53 4.25 -0.23 5.30
C ALA A 53 3.24 -1.35 5.56
N VAL A 54 1.97 -1.00 5.78
CA VAL A 54 0.89 -1.98 6.03
C VAL A 54 0.73 -2.91 4.83
N ALA A 55 0.66 -2.37 3.62
CA ALA A 55 0.53 -3.15 2.40
C ALA A 55 1.71 -4.12 2.21
N MET A 56 2.94 -3.65 2.41
CA MET A 56 4.13 -4.51 2.31
C MET A 56 4.12 -5.65 3.33
N CYS A 57 3.71 -5.35 4.56
CA CYS A 57 3.52 -6.36 5.60
C CYS A 57 2.47 -7.40 5.19
N LEU A 58 1.31 -6.95 4.68
CA LEU A 58 0.23 -7.84 4.25
C LEU A 58 0.62 -8.75 3.09
N ILE A 59 1.30 -8.21 2.06
CA ILE A 59 1.73 -9.05 0.93
C ILE A 59 2.78 -10.09 1.34
N ARG A 60 3.67 -9.74 2.29
CA ARG A 60 4.64 -10.71 2.86
C ARG A 60 3.97 -11.78 3.72
N ALA A 61 2.76 -11.52 4.22
CA ALA A 61 1.92 -12.51 4.86
C ALA A 61 1.01 -13.28 3.88
N GLY A 62 1.17 -13.08 2.56
CA GLY A 62 0.45 -13.81 1.53
C GLY A 62 -0.90 -13.21 1.13
N TYR A 63 -1.24 -12.02 1.61
CA TYR A 63 -2.48 -11.34 1.25
C TYR A 63 -2.35 -10.55 -0.06
N LYS A 64 -3.47 -10.38 -0.77
CA LYS A 64 -3.59 -9.39 -1.84
C LYS A 64 -4.12 -8.08 -1.26
N VAL A 65 -3.61 -6.96 -1.76
CA VAL A 65 -3.99 -5.62 -1.33
C VAL A 65 -4.64 -4.89 -2.49
N LEU A 66 -5.84 -4.37 -2.25
CA LEU A 66 -6.48 -3.40 -3.13
C LEU A 66 -6.24 -2.00 -2.55
N TRP A 67 -5.54 -1.16 -3.31
CA TRP A 67 -5.27 0.23 -2.96
C TRP A 67 -6.18 1.16 -3.78
N THR A 68 -7.16 1.76 -3.11
CA THR A 68 -8.12 2.67 -3.75
C THR A 68 -7.87 4.11 -3.33
N CYS A 69 -8.02 5.04 -4.28
CA CYS A 69 -7.99 6.49 -4.02
C CYS A 69 -8.95 7.24 -4.94
N LYS A 70 -9.25 8.49 -4.63
CA LYS A 70 -10.12 9.34 -5.46
C LYS A 70 -9.51 9.80 -6.80
N SER A 71 -8.20 9.67 -6.98
CA SER A 71 -7.53 10.09 -8.21
C SER A 71 -6.26 9.31 -8.49
N TRP A 72 -5.95 9.15 -9.78
CA TRP A 72 -4.71 8.53 -10.27
C TRP A 72 -3.46 9.20 -9.73
N ARG A 73 -3.52 10.51 -9.46
CA ARG A 73 -2.41 11.27 -8.85
C ARG A 73 -2.01 10.83 -7.46
N LEU A 74 -2.99 10.53 -6.63
CA LEU A 74 -2.70 10.01 -5.30
C LEU A 74 -2.18 8.57 -5.37
N LEU A 75 -2.65 7.78 -6.34
CA LEU A 75 -2.13 6.43 -6.56
C LEU A 75 -0.69 6.45 -7.05
N ARG A 76 -0.32 7.36 -7.96
CA ARG A 76 1.08 7.53 -8.40
C ARG A 76 2.00 7.80 -7.21
N MET A 77 1.61 8.68 -6.29
CA MET A 77 2.40 8.95 -5.09
C MET A 77 2.65 7.67 -4.28
N ALA A 78 1.64 6.80 -4.11
CA ALA A 78 1.84 5.53 -3.41
C ALA A 78 2.78 4.58 -4.17
N VAL A 79 2.59 4.45 -5.49
CA VAL A 79 3.44 3.62 -6.36
C VAL A 79 4.90 4.08 -6.32
N ASP A 80 5.14 5.38 -6.34
CA ASP A 80 6.50 5.95 -6.26
C ASP A 80 7.16 5.62 -4.92
N GLU A 81 6.42 5.66 -3.81
CA GLU A 81 6.94 5.22 -2.50
C GLU A 81 7.26 3.72 -2.47
N PHE A 82 6.43 2.86 -3.08
CA PHE A 82 6.75 1.43 -3.24
C PHE A 82 8.04 1.23 -4.05
N LYS A 83 8.18 1.90 -5.19
CA LYS A 83 9.36 1.79 -6.05
C LYS A 83 10.63 2.27 -5.35
N LYS A 84 10.52 3.36 -4.59
CA LYS A 84 11.62 3.99 -3.86
C LYS A 84 12.12 3.11 -2.71
N HIS A 85 11.22 2.57 -1.89
CA HIS A 85 11.59 1.86 -0.66
C HIS A 85 11.65 0.33 -0.82
N PHE A 86 10.99 -0.21 -1.83
CA PHE A 86 10.91 -1.65 -2.12
C PHE A 86 11.01 -1.89 -3.64
N PRO A 87 12.14 -1.57 -4.27
CA PRO A 87 12.32 -1.75 -5.72
C PRO A 87 12.09 -3.19 -6.17
N GLU A 88 12.38 -4.17 -5.31
CA GLU A 88 12.11 -5.57 -5.60
C GLU A 88 10.60 -5.89 -5.71
N SER A 89 9.73 -5.07 -5.11
CA SER A 89 8.28 -5.29 -5.10
C SER A 89 7.57 -4.84 -6.38
N GLN A 90 8.29 -4.23 -7.33
CA GLN A 90 7.70 -3.66 -8.55
C GLN A 90 6.89 -4.69 -9.35
N HIS A 91 7.36 -5.94 -9.39
CA HIS A 91 6.67 -7.04 -10.07
C HIS A 91 5.34 -7.42 -9.42
N PHE A 92 5.06 -6.99 -8.18
CA PHE A 92 3.77 -7.18 -7.51
C PHE A 92 2.74 -6.09 -7.82
N LEU A 93 3.18 -4.93 -8.34
CA LEU A 93 2.30 -3.77 -8.54
C LEU A 93 1.51 -3.93 -9.84
N ARG A 94 0.19 -3.75 -9.76
CA ARG A 94 -0.74 -3.81 -10.89
C ARG A 94 -1.72 -2.65 -10.85
N ARG A 95 -2.31 -2.31 -11.98
CA ARG A 95 -3.44 -1.38 -12.05
C ARG A 95 -4.74 -2.10 -12.42
N ILE A 96 -5.87 -1.55 -12.00
CA ILE A 96 -7.21 -1.94 -12.45
C ILE A 96 -7.91 -0.69 -12.98
N GLY A 97 -8.26 -0.72 -14.27
CA GLY A 97 -8.77 0.44 -15.01
C GLY A 97 -7.67 1.37 -15.52
N GLY A 98 -8.08 2.55 -16.03
CA GLY A 98 -7.15 3.59 -16.50
C GLY A 98 -6.33 3.18 -17.72
N ALA A 99 -6.96 2.54 -18.71
CA ALA A 99 -6.28 1.90 -19.86
C ALA A 99 -5.60 2.86 -20.86
N SER A 100 -5.79 4.17 -20.75
CA SER A 100 -5.09 5.11 -21.65
C SER A 100 -3.66 5.37 -21.17
N GLU A 101 -2.70 5.36 -22.10
CA GLU A 101 -1.29 5.73 -21.85
C GLU A 101 -1.11 7.14 -21.25
N ARG A 102 -2.17 7.97 -21.30
CA ARG A 102 -2.20 9.31 -20.71
C ARG A 102 -2.42 9.30 -19.19
N PHE A 103 -2.72 8.15 -18.58
CA PHE A 103 -2.90 8.07 -17.13
C PHE A 103 -1.57 7.89 -16.41
N GLU A 104 -1.49 8.46 -15.21
CA GLU A 104 -0.27 8.52 -14.41
C GLU A 104 0.30 7.15 -13.99
N LEU A 105 -0.48 6.08 -14.15
CA LEU A 105 -0.10 4.70 -13.89
C LEU A 105 -0.14 3.81 -15.14
N GLY A 106 -0.23 4.36 -16.36
CA GLY A 106 -0.35 3.58 -17.60
C GLY A 106 0.79 2.58 -17.83
N HIS A 107 1.97 2.86 -17.25
CA HIS A 107 3.15 1.98 -17.28
C HIS A 107 3.04 0.74 -16.38
N LEU A 108 2.09 0.69 -15.43
CA LEU A 108 1.89 -0.50 -14.61
C LEU A 108 1.10 -1.55 -15.41
N PRO A 109 1.48 -2.83 -15.31
CA PRO A 109 0.73 -3.91 -15.95
C PRO A 109 -0.69 -3.99 -15.38
N ASP A 110 -1.65 -4.28 -16.25
CA ASP A 110 -3.00 -4.70 -15.87
C ASP A 110 -3.12 -6.23 -15.85
N GLY A 111 -4.24 -6.72 -15.32
CA GLY A 111 -4.53 -8.15 -15.27
C GLY A 111 -3.98 -8.90 -14.05
N PRO A 112 -4.12 -10.23 -14.06
CA PRO A 112 -3.75 -11.08 -12.93
C PRO A 112 -2.22 -11.17 -12.72
N GLY A 113 -1.81 -11.64 -11.54
CA GLY A 113 -0.40 -11.93 -11.23
C GLY A 113 0.32 -10.90 -10.37
N GLY A 114 -0.38 -9.84 -9.93
CA GLY A 114 0.12 -8.94 -8.87
C GLY A 114 -0.32 -9.34 -7.47
N GLN A 115 0.22 -8.64 -6.49
CA GLN A 115 -0.25 -8.69 -5.09
C GLN A 115 -0.80 -7.34 -4.62
N ILE A 116 -0.43 -6.23 -5.26
CA ILE A 116 -0.96 -4.90 -4.96
C ILE A 116 -1.62 -4.33 -6.21
N TYR A 117 -2.91 -4.01 -6.09
CA TYR A 117 -3.72 -3.50 -7.20
C TYR A 117 -4.13 -2.07 -6.91
N PHE A 118 -3.75 -1.13 -7.77
CA PHE A 118 -4.11 0.29 -7.66
C PHE A 118 -5.31 0.59 -8.55
N THR A 119 -6.30 1.28 -7.99
CA THR A 119 -7.48 1.71 -8.74
C THR A 119 -8.10 2.98 -8.16
N THR A 120 -8.94 3.63 -8.95
CA THR A 120 -9.79 4.71 -8.44
C THR A 120 -11.16 4.17 -8.08
N ILE A 121 -11.86 4.83 -7.15
CA ILE A 121 -13.23 4.43 -6.76
C ILE A 121 -14.17 4.40 -7.98
N GLN A 122 -13.97 5.27 -8.97
CA GLN A 122 -14.78 5.35 -10.18
C GLN A 122 -14.47 4.23 -11.20
N SER A 123 -13.35 3.55 -11.05
CA SER A 123 -12.92 2.47 -11.96
C SER A 123 -13.05 1.08 -11.34
N TRP A 124 -13.59 0.99 -10.12
CA TRP A 124 -13.84 -0.25 -9.41
C TRP A 124 -15.28 -0.72 -9.58
#